data_AF-A0A7L5YMC1-F1
#
_entry.id   AF-A0A7L5YMC1-F1
#
_cell.length_a   1.000
_cell.length_b   1.000
_cell.length_c   1.000
_cell.angle_alpha   90.00
_cell.angle_beta   90.00
_cell.angle_gamma   90.00
#
_symmetry.space_group_name_H-M   'P 1'
#
loop_
_entity.id
_entity.type
_entity.pdbx_description
1 polymer ?
#
loop_
_entity_poly.entity_id
_entity_poly.type
_entity_poly.pdbx_seq_one_letter_code
_entity_poly.pdbx_strand_id
1 'polypeptide(L)' 'MGGVAHGDDRIVGEGWEARLTQLPDYQIGSLRVGEVRVELLGEEPTFSRIKAQLERKLIRAGG' A
#
# COMPACT_ATOMS: atom_id res chain seq x y z
N MET A 1 -0.41 11.23 2.30
CA MET A 1 -1.57 10.37 2.61
C MET A 1 -2.13 10.60 4.01
N GLY A 2 -1.35 11.00 5.03
CA GLY A 2 -1.90 11.45 6.31
C GLY A 2 -2.64 10.38 7.13
N GLY A 3 -2.54 9.11 6.75
CA GLY A 3 -3.12 8.00 7.49
C GLY A 3 -2.31 7.67 8.73
N VAL A 4 -3.02 7.25 9.79
CA VAL A 4 -2.45 6.77 11.05
C VAL A 4 -2.48 5.25 11.04
N ALA A 5 -1.35 4.63 11.41
CA ALA A 5 -1.30 3.19 11.60
C ALA A 5 -2.08 2.82 12.86
N HIS A 6 -3.12 2.03 12.68
CA HIS A 6 -3.77 1.28 13.74
C HIS A 6 -3.17 -0.14 13.73
N GLY A 7 -3.10 -0.79 14.89
CA GLY A 7 -2.58 -2.17 14.98
C GLY A 7 -3.25 -3.13 13.98
N ASP A 8 -2.59 -4.25 13.71
CA ASP A 8 -3.03 -5.29 12.76
C ASP A 8 -3.01 -4.86 11.29
N ASP A 9 -1.94 -4.17 10.87
CA ASP A 9 -1.68 -3.79 9.48
C ASP A 9 -2.76 -2.89 8.83
N ARG A 10 -3.54 -2.19 9.66
CA ARG A 10 -4.61 -1.28 9.23
C ARG A 10 -4.13 0.17 9.29
N ILE A 11 -4.34 0.91 8.22
CA ILE A 11 -4.04 2.34 8.15
C ILE A 11 -5.34 3.08 7.90
N VAL A 12 -5.66 4.07 8.75
CA VAL A 12 -6.90 4.86 8.62
C VAL A 12 -6.52 6.30 8.30
N GLY A 13 -7.16 6.86 7.28
CA GLY A 13 -7.06 8.28 6.97
C GLY A 13 -8.44 8.90 6.74
N GLU A 14 -8.45 10.18 6.39
CA GLU A 14 -9.69 10.92 6.19
C GLU A 14 -10.46 10.39 4.96
N GLY A 15 -11.59 9.70 5.21
CA GLY A 15 -12.44 9.15 4.16
C GLY A 15 -11.89 7.89 3.47
N TRP A 16 -10.88 7.25 4.05
CA TRP A 16 -10.33 5.99 3.55
C TRP A 16 -9.69 5.14 4.64
N GLU A 17 -9.61 3.85 4.36
CA GLU A 17 -8.78 2.91 5.10
C GLU A 17 -7.98 2.02 4.15
N ALA A 18 -6.85 1.54 4.64
CA ALA A 18 -6.06 0.52 3.97
C ALA A 18 -5.78 -0.64 4.91
N ARG A 19 -5.65 -1.81 4.32
CA ARG A 19 -5.09 -2.99 4.97
C ARG A 19 -3.85 -3.43 4.21
N LEU A 20 -2.77 -3.65 4.93
CA LEU A 20 -1.55 -4.23 4.41
C LEU A 20 -1.54 -5.72 4.74
N THR A 21 -1.10 -6.54 3.79
CA THR A 21 -0.87 -7.96 4.03
C THR A 21 0.46 -8.33 3.41
N GLN A 22 1.42 -8.76 4.24
CA GLN A 22 2.67 -9.32 3.74
C GLN A 22 2.35 -10.62 2.98
N LEU A 23 2.77 -10.68 1.73
CA LEU A 23 2.72 -11.89 0.93
C LEU A 23 4.05 -12.63 1.04
N PRO A 24 4.08 -13.94 0.74
CA PRO A 24 5.33 -14.68 0.62
C PRO A 24 6.26 -14.02 -0.38
N ASP A 25 7.56 -13.98 -0.08
CA ASP A 25 8.54 -13.42 -0.98
C ASP A 25 8.54 -14.18 -2.32
N TYR A 26 8.58 -13.43 -3.42
CA TYR A 26 8.76 -13.98 -4.76
C TYR A 26 10.25 -14.14 -5.07
N GLN A 27 10.65 -15.29 -5.61
CA GLN A 27 12.06 -15.58 -5.92
C GLN A 27 12.34 -15.53 -7.43
N ILE A 28 13.34 -14.73 -7.82
CA ILE A 28 13.85 -14.64 -9.19
C ILE A 28 15.34 -15.01 -9.17
N GLY A 29 15.66 -16.27 -9.51
CA GLY A 29 17.03 -16.78 -9.41
C GLY A 29 17.52 -16.76 -7.96
N SER A 30 18.56 -15.98 -7.66
CA SER A 30 19.08 -15.76 -6.31
C SER A 30 18.42 -14.59 -5.57
N LEU A 31 17.59 -13.78 -6.24
CA LEU A 31 16.93 -12.62 -5.66
C LEU A 31 15.61 -13.02 -4.98
N ARG A 32 15.40 -12.56 -3.74
CA ARG A 32 14.10 -12.58 -3.06
C ARG A 32 13.49 -11.18 -3.07
N VAL A 33 12.25 -11.08 -3.51
CA VAL A 33 11.47 -9.85 -3.59
C VAL A 33 10.33 -9.95 -2.59
N GLY A 34 10.36 -9.10 -1.57
CA GLY A 34 9.25 -9.01 -0.63
C GLY A 34 8.01 -8.44 -1.32
N GLU A 35 6.88 -9.11 -1.14
CA GLU A 35 5.60 -8.69 -1.72
C GLU A 35 4.62 -8.23 -0.63
N VAL A 36 3.91 -7.14 -0.87
CA VAL A 36 2.86 -6.64 0.03
C VAL A 36 1.60 -6.39 -0.78
N ARG A 37 0.49 -6.97 -0.33
CA ARG A 37 -0.84 -6.61 -0.83
C ARG A 37 -1.37 -5.42 -0.05
N VAL A 38 -1.87 -4.44 -0.79
CA VAL A 38 -2.54 -3.25 -0.24
C VAL A 38 -4.00 -3.28 -0.68
N GLU A 39 -4.91 -3.41 0.27
CA GLU A 39 -6.35 -3.26 0.04
C GLU A 39 -6.77 -1.87 0.49
N LEU A 40 -7.54 -1.16 -0.33
CA LEU A 40 -7.98 0.22 -0.08
C LEU A 40 -9.49 0.30 -0.14
N LEU A 41 -10.08 0.93 0.87
CA LEU A 41 -11.51 1.23 0.93
C LEU A 41 -11.69 2.72 1.16
N GLY A 42 -12.63 3.33 0.45
CA GLY A 42 -12.92 4.76 0.55
C GLY A 42 -13.81 5.22 -0.59
N GLU A 43 -14.21 6.48 -0.54
CA GLU A 43 -15.05 7.08 -1.58
C GLU A 43 -14.22 7.37 -2.85
N GLU A 44 -14.86 7.32 -4.01
CA GLU A 44 -14.23 7.52 -5.33
C GLU A 44 -13.28 8.74 -5.45
N PRO A 45 -13.65 9.96 -4.98
CA PRO A 45 -12.74 11.11 -5.03
C PRO A 45 -11.51 10.93 -4.13
N THR A 46 -11.67 10.24 -3.00
CA THR A 46 -10.58 9.95 -2.05
C THR A 46 -9.66 8.87 -2.62
N PHE A 47 -10.22 7.83 -3.23
CA PHE A 47 -9.47 6.76 -3.89
C PHE A 47 -8.56 7.29 -5.00
N SER A 48 -9.09 8.15 -5.88
CA SER A 48 -8.33 8.77 -6.98
C SER A 48 -7.10 9.54 -6.48
N ARG A 49 -7.26 10.28 -5.37
CA ARG A 49 -6.16 11.03 -4.73
C ARG A 49 -5.10 10.10 -4.15
N ILE A 50 -5.51 9.00 -3.50
CA ILE A 50 -4.59 8.03 -2.90
C ILE A 50 -3.81 7.27 -3.97
N LYS A 51 -4.49 6.80 -5.02
CA LYS A 51 -3.87 6.10 -6.15
C LYS A 51 -2.73 6.92 -6.76
N ALA A 52 -2.97 8.19 -7.08
CA ALA A 52 -1.95 9.09 -7.63
C ALA A 52 -0.77 9.36 -6.66
N GLN A 53 -0.97 9.24 -5.35
CA GLN A 53 0.12 9.31 -4.37
C GLN A 53 0.88 8.00 -4.25
N LEU A 54 0.20 6.85 -4.34
CA LEU A 54 0.81 5.52 -4.30
C LEU A 54 1.67 5.25 -5.53
N GLU A 55 1.20 5.55 -6.73
CA GLU A 55 1.97 5.38 -7.97
C GLU A 55 3.31 6.11 -7.89
N ARG A 56 3.31 7.36 -7.40
CA ARG A 56 4.53 8.15 -7.20
C ARG A 56 5.50 7.57 -6.16
N LYS A 57 5.00 6.81 -5.19
CA LYS A 57 5.81 6.18 -4.14
C LYS A 57 6.32 4.81 -4.55
N LEU A 58 5.49 4.01 -5.23
CA LEU A 58 5.84 2.66 -5.69
C LEU A 58 6.94 2.70 -6.76
N ILE A 59 6.94 3.69 -7.64
CA ILE A 59 8.00 3.87 -8.66
C ILE A 59 9.39 4.10 -8.02
N ARG A 60 9.46 4.59 -6.77
CA ARG A 60 10.74 4.88 -6.09
C ARG A 60 11.31 3.72 -5.29
N ALA A 61 10.53 2.64 -5.08
CA ALA A 61 10.95 1.51 -4.25
C ALA A 61 11.76 0.45 -5.03
N GLY A 62 11.91 0.61 -6.36
CA GLY A 62 12.75 -0.23 -7.21
C GLY A 62 13.81 0.60 -7.90
N GLY A 63 14.87 0.95 -7.17
CA GLY A 63 16.16 1.37 -7.70
C GLY A 63 17.20 0.33 -7.35
#